data_AF-A0A6I6VXC0-F1
#
_entry.id   AF-A0A6I6VXC0-F1
#
_cell.length_a   1.000
_cell.length_b   1.000
_cell.length_c   1.000
_cell.angle_alpha   90.00
_cell.angle_beta   90.00
_cell.angle_gamma   90.00
#
_symmetry.space_group_name_H-M   'P 1'
#
loop_
_entity.id
_entity.type
_entity.pdbx_description
1 polymer ?
#
loop_
_entity_poly.entity_id
_entity_poly.type
_entity_poly.pdbx_seq_one_letter_code
_entity_poly.pdbx_strand_id
1 'polypeptide(L)' 'MPPPQSLTVVIRQPEDPRTCQLILEQVTYVVWLYGGRVTSTEQGDAIAMREKLADRIPEHELALVKQELDEQFPLKLNKL' A
#
# COMPACT_ATOMS: atom_id res chain seq x y z
N MET A 1 -15.33 -20.48 1.43
CA MET A 1 -14.48 -19.85 2.46
C MET A 1 -14.76 -18.36 2.43
N PRO A 2 -14.88 -17.67 3.58
CA PRO A 2 -14.99 -16.21 3.58
C PRO A 2 -13.76 -15.59 2.88
N PRO A 3 -13.90 -14.42 2.24
CA PRO A 3 -12.78 -13.75 1.61
C PRO A 3 -11.72 -13.42 2.68
N PRO A 4 -10.42 -13.49 2.32
CA PRO A 4 -9.35 -13.11 3.24
C PRO A 4 -9.58 -11.68 3.72
N GLN A 5 -9.65 -11.51 5.04
CA GLN A 5 -9.81 -10.20 5.65
C GLN A 5 -8.44 -9.52 5.70
N SER A 6 -8.33 -8.35 5.07
CA SER A 6 -7.12 -7.53 5.10
C SER A 6 -7.28 -6.41 6.12
N LEU A 7 -6.24 -6.18 6.91
CA LEU A 7 -6.18 -5.10 7.89
C LEU A 7 -4.94 -4.24 7.63
N THR A 8 -5.12 -2.94 7.52
CA THR A 8 -4.04 -1.96 7.36
C THR A 8 -3.67 -1.39 8.71
N VAL A 9 -2.39 -1.50 9.11
CA VAL A 9 -1.86 -0.91 10.34
C VAL A 9 -0.96 0.25 9.97
N VAL A 10 -1.26 1.43 10.51
CA VAL A 10 -0.42 2.63 10.36
C VAL A 10 0.31 2.88 11.67
N ILE A 11 1.64 2.93 11.61
CA ILE A 11 2.50 3.16 12.77
C ILE A 11 3.32 4.40 12.50
N ARG A 12 3.29 5.37 13.42
CA ARG A 12 4.18 6.53 13.33
C ARG A 12 5.62 6.05 13.43
N GLN A 13 6.39 6.31 12.39
CA GLN A 13 7.79 5.91 12.33
C GLN A 13 8.64 6.88 13.17
N PRO A 14 9.50 6.37 14.06
CA PRO A 14 10.49 7.19 14.75
C PRO A 14 11.52 7.76 13.75
N GLU A 15 12.20 8.85 14.11
CA GLU A 15 13.19 9.47 13.23
C GLU A 15 14.41 8.57 12.97
N ASP A 16 14.74 7.68 13.92
CA ASP A 16 15.84 6.73 13.78
C ASP A 16 15.46 5.55 12.87
N PRO A 17 16.16 5.35 11.73
CA PRO A 17 15.89 4.25 10.80
C PRO A 17 16.03 2.86 11.42
N ARG A 18 16.92 2.69 12.40
CA ARG A 18 17.10 1.38 13.07
C ARG A 18 15.89 1.03 13.92
N THR A 19 15.33 2.01 14.60
CA THR A 19 14.10 1.84 15.37
C THR A 19 12.93 1.50 14.45
N CYS A 20 12.83 2.11 13.26
CA CYS A 20 11.82 1.73 12.26
C CYS A 20 11.92 0.27 11.82
N GLN A 21 13.14 -0.21 11.57
CA GLN A 21 13.38 -1.60 11.18
C GLN A 21 12.99 -2.57 12.30
N LEU A 22 13.39 -2.29 13.54
CA LEU A 22 13.04 -3.12 14.69
C LEU A 22 11.51 -3.20 14.87
N ILE A 23 10.80 -2.08 14.73
CA ILE A 23 9.34 -2.07 14.81
C ILE A 23 8.73 -2.96 13.71
N LEU A 24 9.21 -2.86 12.48
CA LEU A 24 8.73 -3.67 11.37
C LEU A 24 8.94 -5.17 11.63
N GLU A 25 10.11 -5.55 12.12
CA GLU A 25 10.44 -6.93 12.48
C GLU A 25 9.50 -7.46 13.59
N GLN A 26 9.29 -6.68 14.65
CA GLN A 26 8.41 -7.07 15.76
C GLN A 26 6.94 -7.20 15.32
N VAL A 27 6.44 -6.25 14.53
CA VAL A 27 5.05 -6.29 14.02
C VAL A 27 4.85 -7.49 13.10
N THR A 28 5.81 -7.74 12.20
CA THR A 28 5.77 -8.90 11.31
C THR A 28 5.75 -10.21 12.09
N TYR A 29 6.56 -10.30 13.14
CA TYR A 29 6.60 -11.47 14.02
C TYR A 29 5.27 -11.70 14.73
N VAL A 30 4.67 -10.65 15.29
CA VAL A 30 3.34 -10.75 15.94
C VAL A 30 2.27 -11.18 14.95
N VAL A 31 2.22 -10.58 13.75
CA VAL A 31 1.26 -10.96 12.70
C VAL A 31 1.40 -12.45 12.35
N TRP A 32 2.63 -12.93 12.22
CA TRP A 32 2.91 -14.34 11.95
C TRP A 32 2.44 -15.27 13.08
N LEU A 33 2.65 -14.90 14.36
CA LEU A 33 2.20 -15.69 15.52
C LEU A 33 0.69 -15.95 15.51
N TYR A 34 -0.09 -15.01 14.98
CA TYR A 34 -1.56 -15.13 14.88
C TYR A 34 -2.04 -15.69 13.54
N GLY A 35 -1.15 -16.30 12.74
CA GLY A 35 -1.50 -16.92 11.46
C GLY A 35 -1.76 -15.93 10.33
N GLY A 36 -1.46 -14.65 10.54
CA GLY A 36 -1.52 -13.62 9.51
C GLY A 36 -0.27 -13.60 8.64
N ARG A 37 -0.31 -12.79 7.58
CA ARG A 37 0.82 -12.52 6.71
C ARG A 37 0.84 -11.04 6.35
N VAL A 38 2.01 -10.41 6.46
CA VAL A 38 2.23 -9.07 5.93
C VAL A 38 2.28 -9.16 4.41
N THR A 39 1.35 -8.48 3.73
CA THR A 39 1.23 -8.51 2.26
C THR A 39 1.85 -7.31 1.58
N SER A 40 2.04 -6.21 2.32
CA SER A 40 2.70 -4.99 1.84
C SER A 40 3.30 -4.22 3.01
N THR A 41 4.42 -3.54 2.75
CA THR A 41 5.07 -2.63 3.70
C THR A 41 5.46 -1.38 2.95
N GLU A 42 5.13 -0.22 3.49
CA GLU A 42 5.55 1.06 2.93
C GLU A 42 6.12 1.94 4.03
N GLN A 43 7.21 2.64 3.71
CA GLN A 43 7.82 3.58 4.64
C GLN A 43 6.96 4.84 4.78
N GLY A 44 7.03 5.48 5.94
CA GLY A 44 6.18 6.62 6.29
C GLY A 44 6.19 7.74 5.26
N ASP A 45 7.33 8.01 4.61
CA ASP A 45 7.44 9.03 3.57
C ASP A 45 6.66 8.67 2.30
N ALA A 46 6.62 7.40 1.92
CA ALA A 46 5.85 6.93 0.76
C ALA A 46 4.34 6.98 1.02
N ILE A 47 3.92 6.63 2.25
CA ILE A 47 2.51 6.74 2.68
C ILE A 47 2.11 8.21 2.75
N ALA A 48 2.90 9.06 3.41
CA ALA A 48 2.64 10.49 3.50
C ALA A 48 2.68 11.19 2.13
N MET A 49 3.56 10.77 1.21
CA MET A 49 3.54 11.25 -0.17
C MET A 49 2.31 10.77 -0.91
N ARG A 50 1.89 9.51 -0.74
CA ARG A 50 0.67 9.00 -1.40
C ARG A 50 -0.58 9.69 -0.86
N GLU A 51 -0.70 9.91 0.45
CA GLU A 51 -1.78 10.68 1.05
C GLU A 51 -1.77 12.12 0.53
N LYS A 52 -0.61 12.80 0.53
CA LYS A 52 -0.47 14.14 -0.05
C LYS A 52 -0.78 14.21 -1.55
N LEU A 53 -0.47 13.15 -2.31
CA LEU A 53 -0.79 13.05 -3.74
C LEU A 53 -2.28 12.75 -3.95
N ALA A 54 -2.87 11.87 -3.15
CA ALA A 54 -4.30 11.58 -3.19
C ALA A 54 -5.14 12.83 -2.88
N ASP A 55 -4.68 13.67 -1.95
CA ASP A 55 -5.31 14.95 -1.62
C ASP A 55 -5.11 16.03 -2.71
N ARG A 56 -4.08 15.88 -3.55
CA ARG A 56 -3.71 16.86 -4.58
C ARG A 56 -4.22 16.53 -5.96
N ILE A 57 -4.56 15.28 -6.25
CA ILE A 57 -5.10 14.88 -7.55
C ILE A 57 -6.62 15.07 -7.50
N PRO A 58 -7.16 16.08 -8.20
CA PRO A 58 -8.60 16.25 -8.29
C PRO A 58 -9.22 15.04 -8.97
N GLU A 59 -10.42 14.63 -8.55
CA GLU A 59 -11.11 13.44 -9.09
C GLU A 59 -11.24 13.45 -10.63
N HIS A 60 -11.32 14.63 -11.24
CA HIS A 60 -11.38 14.79 -12.69
C HIS A 60 -10.05 14.48 -13.41
N GLU A 61 -8.91 14.77 -12.79
CA GLU A 61 -7.60 14.38 -13.35
C GLU A 61 -7.37 12.87 -13.21
N LEU A 62 -7.88 12.28 -12.14
CA LEU A 62 -7.79 10.84 -11.88
C LEU A 62 -8.58 10.02 -12.93
N ALA A 63 -9.70 10.55 -13.43
CA ALA A 63 -10.46 9.95 -14.52
C ALA A 63 -9.72 10.04 -15.87
N LEU A 64 -9.08 11.18 -16.15
CA LEU A 64 -8.27 11.39 -17.36
C LEU A 64 -7.05 10.46 -17.37
N VAL A 65 -6.34 10.34 -16.25
CA VAL A 65 -5.18 9.46 -16.13
C VAL A 65 -5.59 7.98 -16.26
N LYS A 66 -6.75 7.58 -15.72
CA LYS A 66 -7.28 6.22 -15.92
C LYS A 66 -7.60 5.95 -17.39
N GLN A 67 -8.20 6.91 -18.08
CA GLN A 67 -8.49 6.79 -19.50
C GLN A 67 -7.21 6.71 -20.33
N GLU A 68 -6.22 7.57 -20.08
CA GLU A 68 -4.91 7.50 -20.75
C GLU A 68 -4.18 6.18 -20.47
N LEU A 69 -4.29 5.65 -19.25
CA LEU A 69 -3.68 4.38 -18.88
C LEU A 69 -4.34 3.19 -19.61
N ASP A 70 -5.68 3.20 -19.74
CA ASP A 70 -6.43 2.20 -20.50
C ASP A 70 -6.13 2.29 -22.02
N GLU A 71 -5.87 3.49 -22.53
CA GLU A 71 -5.48 3.73 -23.93
C GLU A 71 -4.02 3.35 -24.22
N GLN A 72 -3.08 3.62 -23.30
CA GLN A 72 -1.66 3.31 -23.46
C GLN A 72 -1.32 1.85 -23.15
N PHE A 73 -2.02 1.25 -22.18
CA PHE A 73 -1.86 -0.13 -21.77
C PHE A 73 -3.20 -0.86 -21.88
N PRO A 74 -3.76 -1.01 -23.09
CA PRO A 74 -4.93 -1.84 -23.27
C PRO A 74 -4.52 -3.24 -22.83
N LEU A 75 -4.96 -3.65 -21.64
CA LEU A 75 -4.74 -4.99 -21.14
C LEU A 75 -5.27 -5.92 -22.22
N LYS A 76 -4.36 -6.56 -22.97
CA LYS A 76 -4.66 -7.77 -23.73
C LYS A 76 -4.99 -8.84 -22.70
N LEU A 77 -6.18 -8.76 -22.12
CA LEU A 77 -6.81 -9.85 -21.39
C LEU A 77 -7.29 -10.87 -22.44
N ASN A 78 -6.36 -11.38 -23.24
CA ASN A 78 -6.56 -12.61 -23.97
C ASN A 78 -6.24 -13.74 -23.00
N LYS A 79 -7.32 -14.39 -22.55
CA LYS A 79 -7.43 -15.79 -22.14
C LYS A 79 -6.10 -16.56 -22.22
N LEU A 80 -5.63 -17.03 -21.06
CA LEU A 80 -5.28 -18.42 -20.78
C LEU A 80 -5.08 -18.59 -19.27
#